data_AF-A0A5C9CH06-F1
#
_entry.id   AF-A0A5C9CH06-F1
#
_cell.length_a   1.000
_cell.length_b   1.000
_cell.length_c   1.000
_cell.angle_alpha   90.00
_cell.angle_beta   90.00
_cell.angle_gamma   90.00
#
_symmetry.space_group_name_H-M   'P 1'
#
loop_
_entity.id
_entity.type
_entity.pdbx_description
1 polymer ?
#
loop_
_entity_poly.entity_id
_entity_poly.type
_entity_poly.pdbx_seq_one_letter_code
_entity_poly.pdbx_strand_id
1 'polypeptide(L)'
;MEAVRNWPSNPQKPSRRLRGGFTLVELLVVIVIIAILIGLVLPAISGVRARAREAEVKNDIAKLEQAITAFKVEFGIDPPSQISLFAAPADWNLPANTRSMNLIRQIWPRFDFSDCGGASNGTVFAVPGGGTPNRFDLNGAECLVFFLGGMIDQQSGAFTGFAKDPANPFTSRAIITNRQGPYFEFVGALRIPASATAGDGNWSGRLTDRDADWLPEYRDTLPQQAMPYVYFSAASGNYRTAPTTAGMAISMSNPWVNTDNRDASNSAYTLMNYAYYVSFSPFTSPAMSAPHKPKGFQIISPGSDGIYGTGGLFNPENTSALSRDDRDNITNFHAGRLAN
;
A
#
# COMPACT_ATOMS: atom_id res chain seq x y z
N MET A 1 -24.96 -13.05 96.66
CA MET A 1 -24.95 -12.66 95.23
C MET A 1 -23.47 -12.67 94.83
N GLU A 2 -22.99 -13.43 93.86
CA GLU A 2 -23.63 -14.24 92.80
C GLU A 2 -23.07 -15.67 92.73
N ALA A 3 -23.78 -16.58 92.06
CA ALA A 3 -23.31 -17.93 91.79
C ALA A 3 -22.84 -18.03 90.32
N VAL A 4 -21.52 -18.09 90.10
CA VAL A 4 -20.94 -18.30 88.76
C VAL A 4 -20.94 -19.79 88.44
N ARG A 5 -21.97 -20.26 87.73
CA ARG A 5 -22.13 -21.65 87.29
C ARG A 5 -21.44 -21.87 85.94
N ASN A 6 -20.13 -22.14 85.94
CA ASN A 6 -19.40 -22.47 84.72
C ASN A 6 -19.76 -23.87 84.21
N TRP A 7 -20.16 -23.96 82.94
CA TRP A 7 -20.47 -25.22 82.25
C TRP A 7 -19.22 -25.76 81.54
N PRO A 8 -18.93 -27.07 81.56
CA PRO A 8 -17.81 -27.63 80.81
C PRO A 8 -18.10 -27.58 79.30
N SER A 9 -17.34 -26.77 78.57
CA SER A 9 -17.37 -26.73 77.10
C SER A 9 -16.75 -28.00 76.52
N ASN A 10 -17.56 -28.90 75.96
CA ASN A 10 -17.08 -30.10 75.27
C ASN A 10 -16.29 -29.70 74.01
N PRO A 11 -14.99 -30.02 73.90
CA PRO A 11 -14.21 -29.68 72.72
C PRO A 11 -14.64 -30.56 71.53
N GLN A 12 -15.44 -29.99 70.62
CA GLN A 12 -15.73 -30.63 69.34
C GLN A 12 -14.41 -30.83 68.59
N LYS A 13 -13.96 -32.09 68.48
CA LYS A 13 -12.78 -32.45 67.68
C LYS A 13 -12.99 -31.93 66.25
N PRO A 14 -12.10 -31.08 65.71
CA PRO A 14 -12.24 -30.62 64.34
C PRO A 14 -12.16 -31.84 63.41
N SER A 15 -13.21 -32.05 62.63
CA SER A 15 -13.18 -33.10 61.61
C SER A 15 -12.06 -32.77 60.63
N ARG A 16 -11.01 -33.60 60.61
CA ARG A 16 -9.99 -33.52 59.56
C ARG A 16 -10.70 -33.79 58.23
N ARG A 17 -11.07 -32.72 57.52
CA ARG A 17 -11.43 -32.81 56.11
C ARG A 17 -10.23 -33.44 55.42
N LEU A 18 -10.38 -34.69 55.01
CA LEU A 18 -9.38 -35.40 54.23
C LEU A 18 -9.17 -34.57 52.96
N ARG A 19 -8.02 -33.88 52.88
CA ARG A 19 -7.59 -33.26 51.63
C ARG A 19 -7.30 -34.43 50.69
N GLY A 20 -8.18 -34.64 49.70
CA GLY A 20 -7.96 -35.64 48.67
C GLY A 20 -6.61 -35.38 48.00
N GLY A 21 -5.68 -36.32 48.14
CA GLY A 21 -4.45 -36.28 47.37
C GLY A 21 -4.75 -36.64 45.93
N PHE A 22 -4.26 -35.85 44.99
CA PHE A 22 -4.40 -36.13 43.56
C PHE A 22 -3.74 -37.47 43.25
N THR A 23 -4.47 -38.41 42.67
CA THR A 23 -3.89 -39.71 42.30
C THR A 23 -3.09 -39.58 41.00
N LEU A 24 -2.08 -40.45 40.85
CA LEU A 24 -1.30 -40.55 39.62
C LEU A 24 -2.18 -40.87 38.39
N VAL A 25 -3.27 -41.61 38.61
CA VAL A 25 -4.24 -42.00 37.57
C VAL A 25 -5.08 -40.80 37.11
N GLU A 26 -5.58 -39.99 38.04
CA GLU A 26 -6.31 -38.75 37.70
C GLU A 26 -5.43 -37.80 36.88
N LEU A 27 -4.16 -37.64 37.26
CA LEU A 27 -3.20 -36.84 36.48
C LEU A 27 -2.97 -37.42 35.08
N LEU A 28 -2.80 -38.75 34.98
CA LEU A 28 -2.54 -39.45 33.72
C LEU A 28 -3.71 -39.35 32.73
N VAL A 29 -4.95 -39.48 33.20
CA VAL A 29 -6.14 -39.31 32.36
C VAL A 29 -6.24 -37.87 31.84
N VAL A 30 -5.95 -36.86 32.68
CA VAL A 30 -5.99 -35.45 32.28
C VAL A 30 -4.97 -35.15 31.17
N ILE A 31 -3.71 -35.61 31.28
CA ILE A 31 -2.71 -35.37 30.22
C ILE A 31 -3.07 -36.10 28.92
N VAL A 32 -3.69 -37.28 28.98
CA VAL A 32 -4.18 -38.01 27.79
C VAL A 32 -5.30 -37.22 27.10
N ILE A 33 -6.26 -36.69 27.86
CA ILE A 33 -7.33 -35.85 27.30
C ILE A 33 -6.76 -34.57 26.66
N ILE A 34 -5.82 -33.89 27.32
CA ILE A 34 -5.16 -32.70 26.78
C ILE A 34 -4.40 -33.02 25.49
N ALA A 35 -3.66 -34.14 25.45
CA ALA A 35 -2.93 -34.58 24.26
C ALA A 35 -3.86 -34.87 23.07
N ILE A 36 -5.01 -35.52 23.31
CA ILE A 36 -6.03 -35.77 22.28
C ILE A 36 -6.61 -34.44 21.77
N LEU A 37 -6.98 -33.51 22.67
CA LEU A 37 -7.54 -32.21 22.29
C LEU A 37 -6.55 -31.39 21.46
N ILE A 38 -5.28 -31.31 21.86
CA ILE A 38 -4.24 -30.61 21.08
C ILE A 38 -4.02 -31.30 19.72
N GLY A 39 -3.97 -32.63 19.68
CA GLY A 39 -3.81 -33.41 18.45
C GLY A 39 -4.93 -33.17 17.42
N LEU A 40 -6.16 -32.95 17.87
CA LEU A 40 -7.30 -32.61 17.01
C LEU A 40 -7.30 -31.15 16.56
N VAL A 41 -6.80 -30.22 17.38
CA VAL A 41 -6.81 -28.77 17.12
C VAL A 41 -5.71 -28.34 16.15
N LEU A 42 -4.49 -28.88 16.27
CA LEU A 42 -3.34 -28.47 15.46
C LEU A 42 -3.56 -28.48 13.93
N PRO A 43 -4.10 -29.55 13.29
CA PRO A 43 -4.25 -29.58 11.83
C PRO A 43 -5.25 -28.55 11.28
N ALA A 44 -6.20 -28.08 12.09
CA ALA A 44 -7.21 -27.09 11.67
C ALA A 44 -6.66 -25.65 11.59
N ILE A 45 -5.53 -25.35 12.25
CA ILE A 45 -5.02 -23.98 12.42
C ILE A 45 -4.42 -23.39 11.14
N SER A 46 -3.87 -24.21 10.22
CA SER A 46 -3.18 -23.74 9.02
C SER A 46 -4.08 -22.92 8.09
N GLY A 47 -5.26 -23.45 7.76
CA GLY A 47 -6.26 -22.77 6.92
C GLY A 47 -6.85 -21.52 7.59
N VAL A 48 -7.03 -21.54 8.91
CA VAL A 48 -7.47 -20.35 9.67
C VAL A 48 -6.42 -19.24 9.60
N ARG A 49 -5.14 -19.57 9.74
CA ARG A 49 -4.03 -18.58 9.61
C ARG A 49 -3.87 -18.03 8.20
N ALA A 50 -4.21 -18.77 7.14
CA ALA A 50 -4.24 -18.24 5.78
C ALA A 50 -5.35 -17.19 5.65
N ARG A 51 -6.59 -17.55 6.01
CA ARG A 51 -7.76 -16.65 5.95
C ARG A 51 -7.61 -15.41 6.84
N ALA A 52 -6.98 -15.54 8.00
CA ALA A 52 -6.68 -14.41 8.88
C ALA A 52 -5.73 -13.39 8.22
N ARG A 53 -4.69 -13.87 7.53
CA ARG A 53 -3.77 -13.03 6.77
C ARG A 53 -4.44 -12.36 5.56
N GLU A 54 -5.26 -13.10 4.80
CA GLU A 54 -6.07 -12.49 3.74
C GLU A 54 -7.02 -11.40 4.29
N ALA A 55 -7.63 -11.62 5.45
CA ALA A 55 -8.51 -10.65 6.09
C ALA A 55 -7.73 -9.40 6.56
N GLU A 56 -6.48 -9.56 7.00
CA GLU A 56 -5.57 -8.46 7.33
C GLU A 56 -5.24 -7.62 6.09
N VAL A 57 -4.88 -8.23 4.97
CA VAL A 57 -4.67 -7.53 3.69
C VAL A 57 -5.93 -6.80 3.24
N LYS A 58 -7.11 -7.42 3.34
CA LYS A 58 -8.41 -6.81 3.00
C LYS A 58 -8.72 -5.60 3.89
N ASN A 59 -8.42 -5.68 5.19
CA ASN A 59 -8.57 -4.55 6.11
C ASN A 59 -7.63 -3.38 5.76
N ASP A 60 -6.40 -3.67 5.34
CA ASP A 60 -5.45 -2.63 4.91
C ASP A 60 -5.82 -1.99 3.58
N ILE A 61 -6.31 -2.78 2.62
CA ILE A 61 -6.92 -2.24 1.39
C ILE A 61 -8.09 -1.31 1.76
N ALA A 62 -8.99 -1.71 2.66
CA ALA A 62 -10.11 -0.87 3.09
C ALA A 62 -9.66 0.44 3.77
N LYS A 63 -8.55 0.45 4.52
CA LYS A 63 -7.94 1.69 5.05
C LYS A 63 -7.38 2.57 3.93
N LEU A 64 -6.73 1.98 2.92
CA LEU A 64 -6.26 2.71 1.74
C LEU A 64 -7.43 3.31 0.94
N GLU A 65 -8.56 2.60 0.81
CA GLU A 65 -9.77 3.16 0.19
C GLU A 65 -10.34 4.37 0.96
N GLN A 66 -10.33 4.30 2.30
CA GLN A 66 -10.74 5.42 3.14
C GLN A 66 -9.80 6.63 2.97
N ALA A 67 -8.49 6.39 2.91
CA ALA A 67 -7.50 7.43 2.67
C ALA A 67 -7.63 8.08 1.28
N ILE A 68 -7.84 7.28 0.22
CA ILE A 68 -8.14 7.77 -1.14
C ILE A 68 -9.42 8.59 -1.13
N THR A 69 -10.46 8.13 -0.42
CA THR A 69 -11.73 8.86 -0.32
C THR A 69 -11.54 10.20 0.41
N ALA A 70 -10.73 10.25 1.47
CA ALA A 70 -10.41 11.49 2.18
C ALA A 70 -9.60 12.47 1.29
N PHE A 71 -8.61 11.96 0.55
CA PHE A 71 -7.86 12.75 -0.45
C PHE A 71 -8.81 13.32 -1.52
N LYS A 72 -9.73 12.51 -2.04
CA LYS A 72 -10.73 12.93 -3.04
C LYS A 72 -11.70 13.97 -2.52
N VAL A 73 -12.10 13.89 -1.25
CA VAL A 73 -12.96 14.91 -0.61
C VAL A 73 -12.26 16.26 -0.55
N GLU A 74 -10.95 16.28 -0.29
CA GLU A 74 -10.17 17.52 -0.23
C GLU A 74 -9.87 18.10 -1.62
N PHE A 75 -9.31 17.30 -2.52
CA PHE A 75 -8.78 17.78 -3.82
C PHE A 75 -9.75 17.59 -5.00
N GLY A 76 -10.95 17.03 -4.77
CA GLY A 76 -11.96 16.78 -5.80
C GLY A 76 -11.64 15.65 -6.79
N ILE A 77 -10.48 15.00 -6.64
CA ILE A 77 -9.93 14.01 -7.57
C ILE A 77 -9.28 12.87 -6.79
N ASP A 78 -9.40 11.63 -7.27
CA ASP A 78 -8.64 10.51 -6.70
C ASP A 78 -7.14 10.73 -6.94
N PRO A 79 -6.23 10.16 -6.13
CA PRO A 79 -4.81 10.13 -6.48
C PRO A 79 -4.62 9.61 -7.93
N PRO A 80 -3.77 10.22 -8.77
CA PRO A 80 -3.44 9.67 -10.08
C PRO A 80 -2.73 8.32 -9.91
N SER A 81 -2.77 7.47 -10.94
CA SER A 81 -1.99 6.22 -10.96
C SER A 81 -0.75 6.28 -11.86
N GLN A 82 -0.39 7.49 -12.30
CA GLN A 82 0.85 7.80 -13.00
C GLN A 82 1.02 9.33 -13.06
N ILE A 83 2.17 9.87 -12.66
CA ILE A 83 2.51 11.28 -12.88
C ILE A 83 4.02 11.51 -12.90
N SER A 84 4.51 12.30 -13.86
CA SER A 84 5.90 12.79 -13.83
C SER A 84 5.97 14.10 -13.06
N LEU A 85 6.81 14.18 -12.03
CA LEU A 85 7.14 15.39 -11.28
C LEU A 85 8.54 15.86 -11.67
N PHE A 86 8.77 17.18 -11.70
CA PHE A 86 10.05 17.74 -12.16
C PHE A 86 10.66 18.67 -11.13
N ALA A 87 11.97 18.54 -10.92
CA ALA A 87 12.76 19.44 -10.08
C ALA A 87 13.16 20.72 -10.84
N ALA A 88 13.27 20.67 -12.17
CA ALA A 88 13.58 21.81 -13.01
C ALA A 88 12.29 22.49 -13.54
N PRO A 89 12.09 23.81 -13.29
CA PRO A 89 10.94 24.56 -13.81
C PRO A 89 10.74 24.52 -15.33
N ALA A 90 11.83 24.39 -16.08
CA ALA A 90 11.79 24.33 -17.54
C ALA A 90 11.09 23.06 -18.05
N ASP A 91 11.33 21.92 -17.39
CA ASP A 91 10.86 20.61 -17.85
C ASP A 91 9.33 20.49 -17.78
N TRP A 92 8.69 21.15 -16.80
CA TRP A 92 7.22 21.23 -16.74
C TRP A 92 6.60 21.76 -18.03
N ASN A 93 7.22 22.75 -18.69
CA ASN A 93 6.68 23.44 -19.86
C ASN A 93 6.86 22.65 -21.18
N LEU A 94 7.48 21.46 -21.15
CA LEU A 94 7.64 20.62 -22.33
C LEU A 94 6.28 20.02 -22.76
N PRO A 95 5.94 19.96 -24.07
CA PRO A 95 4.64 19.47 -24.53
C PRO A 95 4.28 18.05 -24.03
N ALA A 96 5.27 17.17 -23.88
CA ALA A 96 5.10 15.83 -23.32
C ALA A 96 4.52 15.84 -21.88
N ASN A 97 4.84 16.87 -21.10
CA ASN A 97 4.56 16.96 -19.67
C ASN A 97 3.26 17.69 -19.34
N THR A 98 2.53 18.14 -20.38
CA THR A 98 1.22 18.81 -20.29
C THR A 98 0.21 18.02 -19.44
N ARG A 99 0.24 16.66 -19.48
CA ARG A 99 -0.62 15.81 -18.64
C ARG A 99 -0.31 16.01 -17.15
N SER A 100 0.96 15.97 -16.76
CA SER A 100 1.38 16.15 -15.37
C SER A 100 1.07 17.56 -14.88
N MET A 101 1.34 18.60 -15.70
CA MET A 101 0.94 19.97 -15.36
C MET A 101 -0.57 20.10 -15.09
N ASN A 102 -1.40 19.49 -15.93
CA ASN A 102 -2.85 19.55 -15.79
C ASN A 102 -3.35 18.79 -14.55
N LEU A 103 -2.76 17.64 -14.24
CA LEU A 103 -3.05 16.90 -13.00
C LEU A 103 -2.66 17.71 -11.75
N ILE A 104 -1.45 18.27 -11.72
CA ILE A 104 -1.00 19.13 -10.62
C ILE A 104 -1.92 20.35 -10.46
N ARG A 105 -2.36 21.00 -11.56
CA ARG A 105 -3.33 22.11 -11.49
C ARG A 105 -4.73 21.71 -11.07
N GLN A 106 -5.13 20.45 -11.22
CA GLN A 106 -6.42 19.96 -10.70
C GLN A 106 -6.36 19.77 -9.18
N ILE A 107 -5.25 19.25 -8.65
CA ILE A 107 -5.05 19.06 -7.20
C ILE A 107 -4.73 20.41 -6.51
N TRP A 108 -3.83 21.20 -7.10
CA TRP A 108 -3.37 22.50 -6.60
C TRP A 108 -3.50 23.58 -7.68
N PRO A 109 -4.65 24.27 -7.80
CA PRO A 109 -4.91 25.27 -8.85
C PRO A 109 -3.95 26.46 -8.88
N ARG A 110 -3.19 26.69 -7.81
CA ARG A 110 -2.22 27.79 -7.68
C ARG A 110 -0.76 27.35 -7.76
N PHE A 111 -0.48 26.08 -8.02
CA PHE A 111 0.86 25.49 -7.96
C PHE A 111 1.90 26.32 -8.73
N ASP A 112 2.98 26.68 -8.04
CA ASP A 112 4.07 27.45 -8.62
C ASP A 112 5.07 26.52 -9.31
N PHE A 113 4.94 26.40 -10.64
CA PHE A 113 5.87 25.65 -11.48
C PHE A 113 7.27 26.29 -11.57
N SER A 114 7.45 27.55 -11.13
CA SER A 114 8.76 28.23 -11.12
C SER A 114 9.63 27.88 -9.91
N ASP A 115 9.03 27.40 -8.81
CA ASP A 115 9.71 26.84 -7.63
C ASP A 115 9.33 25.36 -7.39
N CYS A 116 8.76 24.71 -8.42
CA CYS A 116 8.29 23.33 -8.39
C CYS A 116 7.43 22.99 -7.15
N GLY A 117 6.53 23.91 -6.76
CA GLY A 117 5.69 23.76 -5.58
C GLY A 117 6.42 23.96 -4.25
N GLY A 118 7.48 24.76 -4.22
CA GLY A 118 8.29 25.01 -3.02
C GLY A 118 9.34 23.93 -2.74
N ALA A 119 9.66 23.11 -3.74
CA ALA A 119 10.55 21.94 -3.64
C ALA A 119 12.00 22.22 -4.10
N SER A 120 12.41 23.49 -4.15
CA SER A 120 13.75 23.90 -4.55
C SER A 120 14.84 23.10 -3.81
N ASN A 121 15.90 22.76 -4.55
CA ASN A 121 17.03 21.91 -4.11
C ASN A 121 16.67 20.48 -3.67
N GLY A 122 15.97 19.72 -4.52
CA GLY A 122 15.92 18.26 -4.40
C GLY A 122 15.08 17.72 -3.25
N THR A 123 13.99 18.42 -2.90
CA THR A 123 13.21 18.12 -1.69
C THR A 123 11.85 17.48 -1.93
N VAL A 124 11.40 17.27 -3.18
CA VAL A 124 10.17 16.48 -3.46
C VAL A 124 10.30 15.08 -2.82
N PHE A 125 11.46 14.47 -3.05
CA PHE A 125 11.94 13.25 -2.38
C PHE A 125 13.44 13.46 -2.13
N ALA A 126 13.89 13.18 -0.91
CA ALA A 126 15.27 13.49 -0.52
C ALA A 126 16.26 12.50 -1.16
N VAL A 127 16.84 12.86 -2.32
CA VAL A 127 17.86 12.05 -3.00
C VAL A 127 19.28 12.49 -2.57
N PRO A 128 20.01 11.67 -1.80
CA PRO A 128 21.45 11.83 -1.52
C PRO A 128 22.35 12.11 -2.74
N GLY A 129 23.53 12.65 -2.44
CA GLY A 129 24.60 12.83 -3.43
C GLY A 129 24.52 14.10 -4.28
N GLY A 130 23.42 14.87 -4.23
CA GLY A 130 23.34 16.19 -4.88
C GLY A 130 23.25 16.17 -6.42
N GLY A 131 23.15 14.98 -7.02
CA GLY A 131 22.79 14.78 -8.42
C GLY A 131 21.33 14.37 -8.54
N THR A 132 20.40 15.26 -8.18
CA THR A 132 18.96 14.97 -8.24
C THR A 132 18.56 14.70 -9.69
N PRO A 133 17.85 13.60 -10.00
CA PRO A 133 17.21 13.48 -11.29
C PRO A 133 16.20 14.63 -11.45
N ASN A 134 16.23 15.31 -12.59
CA ASN A 134 15.33 16.45 -12.84
C ASN A 134 13.86 16.03 -12.99
N ARG A 135 13.59 14.72 -13.05
CA ARG A 135 12.32 14.06 -13.32
C ARG A 135 12.16 12.85 -12.41
N PHE A 136 10.99 12.70 -11.80
CA PHE A 136 10.55 11.57 -11.00
C PHE A 136 9.27 11.01 -11.66
N ASP A 137 9.24 9.74 -12.06
CA ASP A 137 8.16 9.16 -12.85
C ASP A 137 7.25 8.26 -12.00
N LEU A 138 6.45 8.90 -11.13
CA LEU A 138 5.62 8.18 -10.16
C LEU A 138 4.68 7.20 -10.85
N ASN A 139 4.81 5.94 -10.48
CA ASN A 139 3.98 4.81 -10.83
C ASN A 139 2.70 4.74 -9.99
N GLY A 140 1.87 3.71 -10.18
CA GLY A 140 0.63 3.53 -9.41
C GLY A 140 0.86 3.36 -7.89
N ALA A 141 1.80 2.48 -7.52
CA ALA A 141 2.19 2.21 -6.13
C ALA A 141 2.84 3.43 -5.47
N GLU A 142 3.74 4.11 -6.17
CA GLU A 142 4.42 5.33 -5.68
C GLU A 142 3.45 6.50 -5.58
N CYS A 143 2.54 6.68 -6.54
CA CYS A 143 1.47 7.67 -6.42
C CYS A 143 0.60 7.40 -5.18
N LEU A 144 0.29 6.13 -4.89
CA LEU A 144 -0.48 5.78 -3.70
C LEU A 144 0.26 6.21 -2.41
N VAL A 145 1.57 6.01 -2.34
CA VAL A 145 2.36 6.45 -1.17
C VAL A 145 2.55 7.96 -1.13
N PHE A 146 2.91 8.59 -2.25
CA PHE A 146 3.15 10.02 -2.33
C PHE A 146 1.89 10.85 -2.05
N PHE A 147 0.75 10.53 -2.66
CA PHE A 147 -0.45 11.36 -2.49
C PHE A 147 -1.16 11.10 -1.15
N LEU A 148 -1.05 9.90 -0.57
CA LEU A 148 -1.63 9.62 0.75
C LEU A 148 -0.68 9.97 1.91
N GLY A 149 0.63 9.88 1.73
CA GLY A 149 1.63 10.20 2.75
C GLY A 149 2.12 11.66 2.68
N GLY A 150 2.16 12.23 1.49
CA GLY A 150 2.72 13.55 1.23
C GLY A 150 4.24 13.62 1.43
N MET A 151 4.71 14.79 1.85
CA MET A 151 6.14 15.06 2.00
C MET A 151 6.74 14.31 3.19
N ILE A 152 8.00 13.90 3.06
CA ILE A 152 8.72 13.17 4.11
C ILE A 152 9.59 14.15 4.90
N ASP A 153 9.54 14.08 6.23
CA ASP A 153 10.51 14.78 7.08
C ASP A 153 11.86 14.07 7.02
N GLN A 154 12.90 14.79 6.60
CA GLN A 154 14.26 14.27 6.44
C GLN A 154 14.91 13.84 7.77
N GLN A 155 14.39 14.27 8.93
CA GLN A 155 14.96 13.96 10.24
C GLN A 155 14.40 12.66 10.82
N SER A 156 13.08 12.49 10.80
CA SER A 156 12.39 11.30 11.30
C SER A 156 12.18 10.21 10.23
N GLY A 157 12.19 10.56 8.94
CA GLY A 157 11.77 9.67 7.85
C GLY A 157 10.25 9.43 7.80
N ALA A 158 9.46 10.21 8.55
CA ALA A 158 8.01 10.08 8.61
C ALA A 158 7.30 10.88 7.51
N PHE A 159 6.17 10.36 7.05
CA PHE A 159 5.24 11.06 6.16
C PHE A 159 4.51 12.17 6.93
N THR A 160 4.47 13.38 6.37
CA THR A 160 3.96 14.58 7.04
C THR A 160 2.80 15.27 6.31
N GLY A 161 2.37 14.74 5.16
CA GLY A 161 1.40 15.40 4.30
C GLY A 161 2.01 16.56 3.49
N PHE A 162 1.15 17.24 2.74
CA PHE A 162 1.50 18.41 1.92
C PHE A 162 1.34 19.70 2.73
N ALA A 163 2.02 20.77 2.34
CA ALA A 163 1.77 22.09 2.92
C ALA A 163 0.39 22.62 2.47
N LYS A 164 -0.29 23.36 3.35
CA LYS A 164 -1.59 24.01 3.05
C LYS A 164 -1.50 25.20 2.09
N ASP A 165 -0.31 25.62 1.69
CA ASP A 165 -0.14 26.61 0.62
C ASP A 165 -0.31 25.94 -0.75
N PRO A 166 -1.39 26.19 -1.51
CA PRO A 166 -1.60 25.57 -2.81
C PRO A 166 -0.67 26.10 -3.89
N ALA A 167 0.13 27.15 -3.64
CA ALA A 167 1.25 27.51 -4.50
C ALA A 167 2.47 26.63 -4.23
N ASN A 168 2.72 26.28 -2.96
CA ASN A 168 3.92 25.58 -2.52
C ASN A 168 3.63 24.30 -1.69
N PRO A 169 2.85 23.33 -2.21
CA PRO A 169 2.43 22.16 -1.44
C PRO A 169 3.57 21.21 -1.07
N PHE A 170 4.69 21.27 -1.80
CA PHE A 170 5.85 20.39 -1.60
C PHE A 170 6.91 21.00 -0.68
N THR A 171 6.67 22.20 -0.11
CA THR A 171 7.70 22.81 0.75
C THR A 171 7.97 21.98 2.01
N SER A 172 9.24 21.72 2.28
CA SER A 172 9.72 21.14 3.55
C SER A 172 9.64 22.16 4.70
N ARG A 173 9.60 23.46 4.38
CA ARG A 173 9.83 24.59 5.30
C ARG A 173 8.63 24.97 6.18
N ALA A 174 7.47 24.35 5.96
CA ALA A 174 6.28 24.55 6.78
C ALA A 174 6.40 23.87 8.16
N ILE A 175 6.06 24.59 9.23
CA ILE A 175 5.83 24.00 10.55
C ILE A 175 4.77 22.89 10.40
N ILE A 176 4.98 21.72 11.02
CA ILE A 176 4.16 20.51 10.86
C ILE A 176 2.65 20.79 11.02
N THR A 177 2.28 21.75 11.87
CA THR A 177 0.89 22.18 12.10
C THR A 177 0.20 22.85 10.89
N ASN A 178 0.94 23.29 9.88
CA ASN A 178 0.41 23.87 8.63
C ASN A 178 0.44 22.88 7.44
N ARG A 179 0.46 21.58 7.74
CA ARG A 179 0.33 20.51 6.74
C ARG A 179 -1.09 19.94 6.68
N GLN A 180 -1.33 19.16 5.63
CA GLN A 180 -2.58 18.52 5.26
C GLN A 180 -2.30 17.08 4.82
N GLY A 181 -2.98 16.13 5.44
CA GLY A 181 -2.51 14.75 5.53
C GLY A 181 -1.45 14.56 6.62
N PRO A 182 -0.76 13.41 6.67
CA PRO A 182 -0.98 12.25 5.79
C PRO A 182 -2.41 11.70 5.92
N TYR A 183 -2.97 11.23 4.81
CA TYR A 183 -4.26 10.54 4.74
C TYR A 183 -4.15 9.06 5.12
N PHE A 184 -2.94 8.48 5.03
CA PHE A 184 -2.64 7.11 5.43
C PHE A 184 -1.32 7.05 6.21
N GLU A 185 -1.33 6.32 7.34
CA GLU A 185 -0.13 6.07 8.13
C GLU A 185 0.61 4.83 7.58
N PHE A 186 1.62 5.06 6.74
CA PHE A 186 2.45 3.97 6.21
C PHE A 186 3.34 3.39 7.31
N VAL A 187 3.25 2.08 7.54
CA VAL A 187 4.05 1.39 8.57
C VAL A 187 5.50 1.28 8.12
N GLY A 188 6.31 2.21 8.61
CA GLY A 188 7.74 2.32 8.32
C GLY A 188 8.21 3.77 8.46
N ALA A 189 9.51 3.95 8.47
CA ALA A 189 10.16 5.23 8.24
C ALA A 189 11.12 5.12 7.05
N LEU A 190 11.13 6.13 6.19
CA LEU A 190 12.11 6.24 5.12
C LEU A 190 13.36 6.96 5.63
N ARG A 191 14.39 6.18 5.99
CA ARG A 191 15.68 6.75 6.41
C ARG A 191 16.71 6.61 5.29
N ILE A 192 16.82 7.63 4.45
CA ILE A 192 17.83 7.65 3.39
C ILE A 192 19.13 8.26 3.98
N PRO A 193 20.23 7.49 4.13
CA PRO A 193 21.48 8.05 4.60
C PRO A 193 22.09 8.96 3.53
N ALA A 194 22.79 10.03 3.93
CA ALA A 194 23.39 11.01 3.01
C ALA A 194 24.45 10.44 2.02
N SER A 195 24.81 9.17 2.18
CA SER A 195 25.75 8.41 1.33
C SER A 195 25.11 7.27 0.55
N ALA A 196 23.78 7.12 0.56
CA ALA A 196 23.10 6.10 -0.25
C ALA A 196 23.28 6.38 -1.75
N THR A 197 23.36 5.31 -2.54
CA THR A 197 23.17 5.32 -4.00
C THR A 197 21.81 4.70 -4.36
N ALA A 198 21.48 4.57 -5.65
CA ALA A 198 20.18 4.06 -6.08
C ALA A 198 19.93 2.64 -5.55
N GLY A 199 18.83 2.44 -4.82
CA GLY A 199 18.51 1.20 -4.10
C GLY A 199 19.08 1.09 -2.66
N ASP A 200 19.92 2.02 -2.19
CA ASP A 200 20.50 2.01 -0.82
C ASP A 200 19.61 2.70 0.24
N GLY A 201 18.33 2.96 -0.06
CA GLY A 201 17.38 3.42 0.94
C GLY A 201 17.27 2.42 2.09
N ASN A 202 17.39 2.87 3.34
CA ASN A 202 17.11 2.01 4.50
C ASN A 202 15.59 1.96 4.73
N TRP A 203 14.91 1.26 3.83
CA TRP A 203 13.46 1.06 3.84
C TRP A 203 13.08 0.17 5.02
N SER A 204 12.27 0.70 5.94
CA SER A 204 11.85 -0.02 7.14
C SER A 204 10.35 -0.36 7.12
N GLY A 205 9.97 -1.40 7.86
CA GLY A 205 8.59 -1.90 7.89
C GLY A 205 8.15 -2.45 6.54
N ARG A 206 7.13 -1.83 5.95
CA ARG A 206 6.49 -2.26 4.69
C ARG A 206 6.79 -1.36 3.50
N LEU A 207 7.61 -0.33 3.69
CA LEU A 207 8.16 0.46 2.58
C LEU A 207 9.18 -0.37 1.79
N THR A 208 9.27 -0.11 0.50
CA THR A 208 10.22 -0.71 -0.45
C THR A 208 10.44 0.25 -1.62
N ASP A 209 11.47 -0.02 -2.41
CA ASP A 209 11.76 0.63 -3.69
C ASP A 209 12.14 -0.51 -4.64
N ARG A 210 11.20 -0.91 -5.51
CA ARG A 210 11.31 -2.13 -6.31
C ARG A 210 11.98 -1.91 -7.66
N ASP A 211 11.80 -0.75 -8.27
CA ASP A 211 12.41 -0.39 -9.54
C ASP A 211 13.61 0.57 -9.40
N ALA A 212 14.08 0.84 -8.18
CA ALA A 212 15.31 1.58 -7.85
C ALA A 212 15.31 3.04 -8.32
N ASP A 213 14.13 3.67 -8.35
CA ASP A 213 13.93 5.08 -8.72
C ASP A 213 13.93 6.05 -7.51
N TRP A 214 14.14 5.49 -6.30
CA TRP A 214 14.19 6.16 -4.99
C TRP A 214 12.83 6.57 -4.40
N LEU A 215 11.71 6.21 -5.03
CA LEU A 215 10.38 6.50 -4.50
C LEU A 215 9.85 5.37 -3.61
N PRO A 216 9.17 5.68 -2.51
CA PRO A 216 8.58 4.67 -1.65
C PRO A 216 7.36 4.01 -2.28
N GLU A 217 7.36 2.70 -2.31
CA GLU A 217 6.20 1.85 -2.54
C GLU A 217 5.80 1.13 -1.24
N TYR A 218 4.58 0.61 -1.17
CA TYR A 218 4.06 -0.04 0.05
C TYR A 218 3.62 -1.49 -0.18
N ARG A 219 4.20 -2.42 0.58
CA ARG A 219 3.91 -3.86 0.54
C ARG A 219 2.68 -4.22 1.36
N ASP A 220 2.05 -5.36 1.07
CA ASP A 220 0.97 -5.89 1.90
C ASP A 220 1.49 -6.51 3.23
N THR A 221 0.60 -7.13 4.01
CA THR A 221 0.92 -7.77 5.30
C THR A 221 1.34 -9.23 5.21
N LEU A 222 1.40 -9.81 4.01
CA LEU A 222 1.70 -11.23 3.85
C LEU A 222 3.19 -11.51 4.18
N PRO A 223 3.50 -12.64 4.84
CA PRO A 223 4.88 -12.94 5.21
C PRO A 223 5.76 -13.09 3.97
N GLN A 224 6.96 -12.50 4.02
CA GLN A 224 7.91 -12.50 2.91
C GLN A 224 7.41 -11.79 1.63
N GLN A 225 6.36 -10.97 1.73
CA GLN A 225 5.94 -10.15 0.60
C GLN A 225 7.08 -9.25 0.13
N ALA A 226 7.41 -9.35 -1.15
CA ALA A 226 8.46 -8.58 -1.82
C ALA A 226 7.89 -7.54 -2.81
N MET A 227 6.65 -7.73 -3.26
CA MET A 227 5.97 -6.84 -4.19
C MET A 227 5.07 -5.84 -3.44
N PRO A 228 4.91 -4.60 -3.95
CA PRO A 228 4.01 -3.61 -3.36
C PRO A 228 2.52 -3.92 -3.62
N TYR A 229 1.62 -3.00 -3.24
CA TYR A 229 0.29 -2.92 -3.83
C TYR A 229 0.36 -2.22 -5.19
N VAL A 230 -0.39 -2.71 -6.19
CA VAL A 230 -0.64 -1.98 -7.44
C VAL A 230 -1.90 -1.14 -7.30
N TYR A 231 -1.87 0.09 -7.83
CA TYR A 231 -2.98 1.03 -7.81
C TYR A 231 -3.27 1.62 -9.21
N PHE A 232 -4.55 1.66 -9.58
CA PHE A 232 -5.05 2.21 -10.84
C PHE A 232 -6.17 3.21 -10.59
N SER A 233 -6.22 4.31 -11.34
CA SER A 233 -7.17 5.41 -11.08
C SER A 233 -7.72 6.08 -12.34
N ALA A 234 -9.01 6.42 -12.32
CA ALA A 234 -9.68 7.22 -13.34
C ALA A 234 -9.22 8.69 -13.38
N ALA A 235 -8.52 9.18 -12.35
CA ALA A 235 -8.20 10.59 -12.15
C ALA A 235 -7.61 11.31 -13.37
N SER A 236 -6.81 10.62 -14.19
CA SER A 236 -6.21 11.18 -15.41
C SER A 236 -7.20 11.46 -16.56
N GLY A 237 -8.50 11.20 -16.40
CA GLY A 237 -9.55 11.48 -17.39
C GLY A 237 -9.56 10.54 -18.60
N ASN A 238 -8.41 10.02 -18.99
CA ASN A 238 -8.24 8.90 -19.91
C ASN A 238 -7.27 7.90 -19.30
N TYR A 239 -7.75 6.67 -19.09
CA TYR A 239 -6.86 5.52 -19.09
C TYR A 239 -6.21 5.46 -20.47
N ARG A 240 -4.89 5.40 -20.55
CA ARG A 240 -4.23 5.19 -21.84
C ARG A 240 -4.71 3.87 -22.40
N THR A 241 -5.22 3.89 -23.63
CA THR A 241 -5.37 2.70 -24.47
C THR A 241 -4.29 2.79 -25.55
N ALA A 242 -3.31 1.89 -25.55
CA ALA A 242 -2.44 1.74 -26.70
C ALA A 242 -3.30 1.38 -27.94
N PRO A 243 -3.11 2.02 -29.11
CA PRO A 243 -3.86 1.68 -30.31
C PRO A 243 -3.24 0.45 -30.98
N THR A 244 -3.52 -0.75 -30.45
CA THR A 244 -3.13 -2.01 -31.08
C THR A 244 -4.32 -2.96 -31.23
N THR A 245 -4.44 -3.54 -32.43
CA THR A 245 -5.65 -4.24 -32.93
C THR A 245 -5.86 -5.65 -32.36
N ALA A 246 -5.29 -5.96 -31.20
CA ALA A 246 -5.39 -7.26 -30.53
C ALA A 246 -6.01 -7.05 -29.13
N GLY A 247 -6.90 -7.96 -28.73
CA GLY A 247 -7.64 -7.88 -27.47
C GLY A 247 -6.74 -7.58 -26.27
N MET A 248 -7.07 -6.53 -25.55
CA MET A 248 -6.17 -5.84 -24.62
C MET A 248 -6.37 -6.33 -23.17
N ALA A 249 -5.56 -7.30 -22.74
CA ALA A 249 -5.54 -7.79 -21.35
C ALA A 249 -4.66 -6.94 -20.43
N ILE A 250 -4.91 -7.00 -19.12
CA ILE A 250 -3.86 -6.62 -18.16
C ILE A 250 -2.72 -7.65 -18.33
N SER A 251 -1.48 -7.22 -18.14
CA SER A 251 -0.31 -8.09 -18.18
C SER A 251 0.57 -7.79 -16.98
N MET A 252 0.13 -8.22 -15.79
CA MET A 252 0.87 -7.94 -14.55
C MET A 252 2.11 -8.83 -14.36
N SER A 253 2.40 -9.72 -15.31
CA SER A 253 3.57 -10.61 -15.34
C SER A 253 4.92 -9.89 -15.25
N ASN A 254 4.94 -8.60 -15.62
CA ASN A 254 6.06 -7.70 -15.37
C ASN A 254 5.52 -6.27 -15.25
N PRO A 255 5.34 -5.71 -14.04
CA PRO A 255 4.99 -4.30 -13.85
C PRO A 255 6.13 -3.32 -14.26
N TRP A 256 7.16 -3.78 -15.02
CA TRP A 256 8.44 -3.11 -15.32
C TRP A 256 8.90 -3.32 -16.82
N VAL A 257 9.90 -2.57 -17.32
CA VAL A 257 10.45 -2.40 -18.71
C VAL A 257 9.64 -1.58 -19.77
N ASN A 258 9.86 -0.25 -19.81
CA ASN A 258 9.07 0.92 -20.28
C ASN A 258 8.25 0.96 -21.60
N THR A 259 7.23 1.86 -21.67
CA THR A 259 6.47 2.17 -22.92
C THR A 259 6.45 3.63 -23.40
N ASP A 260 6.83 4.64 -22.62
CA ASP A 260 6.83 6.05 -23.05
C ASP A 260 8.18 6.53 -23.58
N ASN A 261 8.95 5.61 -24.17
CA ASN A 261 10.17 5.91 -24.89
C ASN A 261 9.90 6.53 -26.29
N ARG A 262 9.24 7.70 -26.29
CA ARG A 262 9.16 8.59 -27.46
C ARG A 262 10.32 9.60 -27.51
N ASP A 263 11.03 9.81 -26.41
CA ASP A 263 12.24 10.66 -26.34
C ASP A 263 13.52 9.83 -26.54
N ALA A 264 13.61 9.16 -27.69
CA ALA A 264 14.85 8.54 -28.19
C ALA A 264 15.90 9.58 -28.68
N SER A 265 15.79 10.84 -28.25
CA SER A 265 16.50 12.01 -28.79
C SER A 265 17.41 12.73 -27.79
N ASN A 266 17.38 12.37 -26.50
CA ASN A 266 18.29 12.92 -25.49
C ASN A 266 19.11 11.81 -24.80
N SER A 267 20.03 11.23 -25.56
CA SER A 267 20.80 10.01 -25.25
C SER A 267 21.90 10.19 -24.19
N ALA A 268 21.63 10.93 -23.11
CA ALA A 268 22.55 11.16 -21.99
C ALA A 268 22.25 10.30 -20.74
N TYR A 269 21.09 9.63 -20.70
CA TYR A 269 20.70 8.70 -19.62
C TYR A 269 20.42 7.27 -20.13
N THR A 270 21.04 6.87 -21.24
CA THR A 270 21.12 5.45 -21.62
C THR A 270 22.07 4.72 -20.67
N LEU A 271 21.53 4.12 -19.59
CA LEU A 271 21.99 2.85 -18.97
C LEU A 271 21.17 2.51 -17.70
N MET A 272 19.94 1.98 -17.85
CA MET A 272 19.31 0.95 -16.99
C MET A 272 17.91 0.62 -17.53
N ASN A 273 17.48 -0.64 -17.41
CA ASN A 273 16.21 -1.12 -17.98
C ASN A 273 15.04 -0.86 -17.01
N TYR A 274 14.39 0.30 -17.10
CA TYR A 274 13.33 0.78 -16.18
C TYR A 274 11.90 0.75 -16.74
N ALA A 275 10.88 1.12 -15.95
CA ALA A 275 9.57 0.46 -15.85
C ALA A 275 8.44 0.75 -16.87
N TYR A 276 7.79 -0.34 -17.30
CA TYR A 276 6.57 -0.41 -18.12
C TYR A 276 5.37 -0.08 -17.26
N TYR A 277 4.46 0.72 -17.79
CA TYR A 277 3.11 0.72 -17.25
C TYR A 277 2.16 0.27 -18.34
N VAL A 278 1.46 -0.83 -18.04
CA VAL A 278 0.36 -1.34 -18.84
C VAL A 278 -0.61 -0.18 -19.09
N SER A 279 -0.55 0.36 -20.31
CA SER A 279 -1.49 1.32 -20.88
C SER A 279 -2.83 0.65 -21.18
N PHE A 280 -3.49 0.21 -20.10
CA PHE A 280 -4.73 -0.55 -20.09
C PHE A 280 -5.57 -0.04 -18.93
N SER A 281 -6.82 0.35 -19.20
CA SER A 281 -7.80 0.49 -18.12
C SER A 281 -8.14 -0.89 -17.61
N PRO A 282 -8.17 -1.16 -16.29
CA PRO A 282 -8.79 -2.38 -15.77
C PRO A 282 -10.32 -2.40 -15.95
N PHE A 283 -10.88 -1.35 -16.57
CA PHE A 283 -12.31 -1.13 -16.69
C PHE A 283 -12.85 -1.13 -18.14
N THR A 284 -12.04 -0.94 -19.20
CA THR A 284 -12.53 -0.82 -20.60
C THR A 284 -12.50 -2.15 -21.35
N SER A 285 -13.66 -2.62 -21.81
CA SER A 285 -13.76 -3.86 -22.59
C SER A 285 -13.45 -3.63 -24.08
N PRO A 286 -12.86 -4.61 -24.80
CA PRO A 286 -12.82 -4.60 -26.27
C PRO A 286 -14.21 -4.46 -26.93
N ALA A 287 -15.28 -4.81 -26.21
CA ALA A 287 -16.68 -4.65 -26.63
C ALA A 287 -17.41 -3.49 -25.94
N MET A 288 -16.78 -2.76 -25.01
CA MET A 288 -17.38 -1.57 -24.36
C MET A 288 -16.40 -0.41 -24.35
N SER A 289 -16.74 0.63 -25.12
CA SER A 289 -16.06 1.92 -25.16
C SER A 289 -16.10 2.73 -23.85
N ALA A 290 -16.70 2.19 -22.78
CA ALA A 290 -16.86 2.84 -21.49
C ALA A 290 -16.26 1.97 -20.37
N PRO A 291 -15.49 2.56 -19.45
CA PRO A 291 -14.97 1.85 -18.28
C PRO A 291 -16.10 1.45 -17.31
N HIS A 292 -16.06 0.23 -16.78
CA HIS A 292 -16.99 -0.27 -15.74
C HIS A 292 -17.15 0.67 -14.52
N LYS A 293 -16.11 1.45 -14.15
CA LYS A 293 -16.22 2.60 -13.23
C LYS A 293 -15.46 3.82 -13.79
N PRO A 294 -16.11 4.79 -14.46
CA PRO A 294 -15.45 5.93 -15.10
C PRO A 294 -14.82 6.96 -14.15
N LYS A 295 -15.08 6.85 -12.84
CA LYS A 295 -14.54 7.73 -11.78
C LYS A 295 -14.14 6.94 -10.53
N GLY A 296 -13.69 5.71 -10.74
CA GLY A 296 -13.24 4.80 -9.69
C GLY A 296 -11.74 4.55 -9.74
N PHE A 297 -11.30 3.71 -8.80
CA PHE A 297 -9.93 3.24 -8.69
C PHE A 297 -9.93 1.74 -8.34
N GLN A 298 -8.76 1.12 -8.42
CA GLN A 298 -8.53 -0.27 -8.04
C GLN A 298 -7.22 -0.40 -7.28
N ILE A 299 -7.22 -1.22 -6.23
CA ILE A 299 -6.02 -1.65 -5.49
C ILE A 299 -5.91 -3.17 -5.63
N ILE A 300 -4.69 -3.68 -5.87
CA ILE A 300 -4.39 -5.11 -5.99
C ILE A 300 -3.17 -5.44 -5.11
N SER A 301 -3.30 -6.43 -4.23
CA SER A 301 -2.18 -7.15 -3.62
C SER A 301 -1.88 -8.39 -4.46
N PRO A 302 -0.59 -8.74 -4.67
CA PRO A 302 -0.13 -9.90 -5.44
C PRO A 302 -0.30 -11.23 -4.70
N GLY A 303 -1.13 -11.28 -3.65
CA GLY A 303 -1.42 -12.52 -2.95
C GLY A 303 -0.20 -13.15 -2.27
N SER A 304 -0.33 -14.45 -2.00
CA SER A 304 0.57 -15.25 -1.17
C SER A 304 1.76 -15.84 -1.91
N ASP A 305 1.70 -15.94 -3.24
CA ASP A 305 2.85 -16.30 -4.07
C ASP A 305 3.70 -15.09 -4.49
N GLY A 306 3.20 -13.86 -4.27
CA GLY A 306 3.90 -12.62 -4.61
C GLY A 306 3.95 -12.36 -6.11
N ILE A 307 3.08 -13.02 -6.89
CA ILE A 307 2.94 -12.85 -8.33
C ILE A 307 1.62 -12.15 -8.58
N TYR A 308 1.68 -10.98 -9.19
CA TYR A 308 0.48 -10.45 -9.81
C TYR A 308 0.11 -11.36 -10.98
N GLY A 309 -1.00 -12.10 -10.84
CA GLY A 309 -1.56 -12.84 -11.95
C GLY A 309 -1.78 -11.98 -13.19
N THR A 310 -1.90 -12.62 -14.35
CA THR A 310 -2.08 -11.93 -15.64
C THR A 310 -3.08 -10.78 -15.54
N GLY A 311 -4.19 -11.02 -14.85
CA GLY A 311 -5.23 -10.05 -14.62
C GLY A 311 -6.03 -9.77 -15.89
N GLY A 312 -7.13 -9.09 -15.68
CA GLY A 312 -7.97 -8.56 -16.74
C GLY A 312 -9.17 -7.87 -16.14
N LEU A 313 -10.21 -7.66 -16.96
CA LEU A 313 -11.31 -6.79 -16.60
C LEU A 313 -12.00 -7.27 -15.33
N PHE A 314 -12.20 -6.37 -14.36
CA PHE A 314 -13.09 -6.68 -13.25
C PHE A 314 -14.51 -6.81 -13.80
N ASN A 315 -15.02 -8.03 -13.77
CA ASN A 315 -16.39 -8.33 -14.16
C ASN A 315 -17.13 -8.95 -12.95
N PRO A 316 -18.19 -8.29 -12.44
CA PRO A 316 -18.95 -8.80 -11.30
C PRO A 316 -19.65 -10.14 -11.58
N GLU A 317 -20.02 -10.38 -12.84
CA GLU A 317 -20.70 -11.59 -13.30
C GLU A 317 -19.71 -12.71 -13.72
N ASN A 318 -18.39 -12.51 -13.57
CA ASN A 318 -17.41 -13.49 -14.06
C ASN A 318 -17.29 -14.72 -13.14
N THR A 319 -17.84 -15.84 -13.61
CA THR A 319 -17.72 -17.16 -12.98
C THR A 319 -16.57 -18.01 -13.52
N SER A 320 -15.78 -17.50 -14.46
CA SER A 320 -14.72 -18.27 -15.14
C SER A 320 -13.60 -18.69 -14.17
N ALA A 321 -12.89 -19.77 -14.54
CA ALA A 321 -11.74 -20.23 -13.78
C ALA A 321 -10.57 -19.24 -13.92
N LEU A 322 -10.14 -18.66 -12.80
CA LEU A 322 -8.97 -17.80 -12.73
C LEU A 322 -7.71 -18.57 -13.20
N SER A 323 -6.81 -17.83 -13.86
CA SER A 323 -5.42 -18.24 -14.07
C SER A 323 -4.81 -18.74 -12.75
N ARG A 324 -3.70 -19.50 -12.79
CA ARG A 324 -3.10 -19.99 -11.54
C ARG A 324 -2.73 -18.83 -10.61
N ASP A 325 -2.19 -17.78 -11.20
CA ASP A 325 -1.51 -16.66 -10.55
C ASP A 325 -2.53 -15.55 -10.17
N ASP A 326 -3.77 -15.61 -10.70
CA ASP A 326 -4.85 -14.68 -10.33
C ASP A 326 -5.69 -15.15 -9.13
N ARG A 327 -5.42 -16.33 -8.55
CA ARG A 327 -6.31 -17.00 -7.57
C ARG A 327 -6.27 -16.42 -6.17
N ASP A 328 -5.13 -15.89 -5.75
CA ASP A 328 -4.89 -15.32 -4.43
C ASP A 328 -4.59 -13.81 -4.47
N ASN A 329 -4.58 -13.21 -5.67
CA ASN A 329 -4.69 -11.76 -5.86
C ASN A 329 -5.84 -11.18 -5.02
N ILE A 330 -5.54 -10.22 -4.13
CA ILE A 330 -6.53 -9.59 -3.24
C ILE A 330 -6.83 -8.19 -3.77
N THR A 331 -8.10 -7.88 -4.07
CA THR A 331 -8.51 -6.57 -4.59
C THR A 331 -9.56 -5.89 -3.73
N ASN A 332 -9.75 -4.60 -3.96
CA ASN A 332 -10.81 -3.80 -3.31
C ASN A 332 -12.23 -4.07 -3.85
N PHE A 333 -12.41 -5.00 -4.78
CA PHE A 333 -13.75 -5.36 -5.28
C PHE A 333 -14.30 -6.61 -4.61
N HIS A 334 -15.49 -6.49 -4.00
CA HIS A 334 -16.09 -7.55 -3.18
C HIS A 334 -17.05 -8.50 -3.91
N ALA A 335 -17.45 -8.18 -5.15
CA ALA A 335 -18.56 -8.83 -5.84
C ALA A 335 -18.20 -9.22 -7.29
N GLY A 336 -17.04 -9.86 -7.49
CA GLY A 336 -16.58 -10.29 -8.82
C GLY A 336 -15.18 -10.88 -8.79
N ARG A 337 -14.62 -11.11 -9.97
CA ARG A 337 -13.26 -11.64 -10.18
C ARG A 337 -12.59 -10.93 -11.35
N LEU A 338 -11.26 -10.82 -11.33
CA LEU A 338 -10.49 -10.43 -12.53
C LEU A 338 -10.77 -11.49 -13.62
N ALA A 339 -11.18 -11.07 -14.80
CA ALA A 339 -11.42 -11.98 -15.91
C ALA A 339 -10.12 -12.23 -16.69
N ASN A 340 -9.79 -13.49 -16.95
CA ASN A 340 -8.82 -13.86 -17.99
C ASN A 340 -9.34 -13.41 -19.37
#